data_AF-A0A377TVC3-F1
#
_entry.id   AF-A0A377TVC3-F1
#
_cell.length_a   1.000
_cell.length_b   1.000
_cell.length_c   1.000
_cell.angle_alpha   90.00
_cell.angle_beta   90.00
_cell.angle_gamma   90.00
#
_symmetry.space_group_name_H-M   'P 1'
#
loop_
_entity.id
_entity.type
_entity.pdbx_description
1 polymer ?
#
loop_
_entity_poly.entity_id
_entity_poly.type
_entity_poly.pdbx_seq_one_letter_code
_entity_poly.pdbx_strand_id
1 'polypeptide(L)'
;MLTQYPALQAIYAPCGGVEGIVDALRDSGRQQEIALVCHGPLSDSELALIDGTIDIMLNHRLDEFAAVTLRAMADAASRPHSEVISLPQPFDIITKENM
;
A
#
# COMPACT_ATOMS: atom_id res chain seq x y z
N MET A 1 21.39 0.80 -2.52
CA MET A 1 20.62 2.06 -2.42
C MET A 1 20.85 2.72 -1.07
N LEU A 2 20.47 2.09 0.05
CA LEU A 2 20.70 2.61 1.40
C LEU A 2 22.17 2.97 1.72
N THR A 3 23.13 2.19 1.22
CA THR A 3 24.58 2.46 1.35
C THR A 3 25.11 3.52 0.40
N GLN A 4 24.51 3.62 -0.79
CA GLN A 4 24.94 4.55 -1.85
C GLN A 4 24.44 5.98 -1.58
N TYR A 5 23.32 6.12 -0.88
CA TYR A 5 22.68 7.38 -0.56
C TYR A 5 22.53 7.54 0.96
N PRO A 6 23.62 7.92 1.67
CA PRO A 6 23.56 8.09 3.12
C PRO A 6 22.61 9.22 3.54
N ALA A 7 22.40 10.23 2.69
CA ALA A 7 21.47 11.33 2.94
C ALA A 7 20.02 11.05 2.50
N LEU A 8 19.69 9.81 2.13
CA LEU A 8 18.31 9.43 1.81
C LEU A 8 17.39 9.64 3.02
N GLN A 9 16.24 10.27 2.79
CA GLN A 9 15.27 10.61 3.86
C GLN A 9 13.91 9.95 3.67
N ALA A 10 13.56 9.50 2.46
CA ALA A 10 12.26 8.91 2.21
C ALA A 10 12.30 7.89 1.07
N ILE A 11 11.40 6.91 1.15
CA ILE A 11 11.11 5.94 0.11
C ILE A 11 9.60 5.90 -0.09
N TYR A 12 9.16 6.01 -1.35
CA TYR A 12 7.79 5.72 -1.75
C TYR A 12 7.77 4.40 -2.53
N ALA A 13 7.06 3.40 -1.99
CA ALA A 13 6.97 2.05 -2.54
C ALA A 13 5.54 1.79 -3.06
N PRO A 14 5.26 2.10 -4.34
CA PRO A 14 3.90 2.10 -4.90
C PRO A 14 3.27 0.71 -5.06
N CYS A 15 4.07 -0.34 -5.21
CA CYS A 15 3.60 -1.73 -5.32
C CYS A 15 4.79 -2.69 -5.24
N GLY A 16 4.58 -3.88 -4.67
CA GLY A 16 5.47 -5.04 -4.75
C GLY A 16 6.80 -4.92 -4.00
N GLY A 17 7.16 -5.98 -3.26
CA GLY A 17 8.47 -6.07 -2.60
C GLY A 17 8.66 -5.10 -1.44
N VAL A 18 7.58 -4.56 -0.87
CA VAL A 18 7.62 -3.67 0.30
C VAL A 18 8.20 -4.42 1.50
N GLU A 19 7.90 -5.71 1.63
CA GLU A 19 8.45 -6.58 2.68
C GLU A 19 9.99 -6.58 2.63
N GLY A 20 10.57 -6.69 1.43
CA GLY A 20 12.02 -6.62 1.25
C GLY A 20 12.61 -5.23 1.56
N ILE A 21 11.84 -4.17 1.37
CA ILE A 21 12.25 -2.81 1.76
C ILE A 21 12.24 -2.67 3.28
N VAL A 22 11.18 -3.16 3.94
CA VAL A 22 11.05 -3.20 5.41
C VAL A 22 12.23 -3.97 6.01
N ASP A 23 12.53 -5.17 5.49
CA ASP A 23 13.66 -5.99 5.94
C ASP A 23 14.99 -5.26 5.72
N ALA A 24 15.21 -4.67 4.55
CA ALA A 24 16.46 -3.95 4.26
C ALA A 24 16.64 -2.70 5.15
N LEU A 25 15.56 -1.99 5.46
CA LEU A 25 15.60 -0.84 6.37
C LEU A 25 15.97 -1.28 7.79
N ARG A 26 15.34 -2.34 8.30
CA ARG A 26 15.65 -2.94 9.61
C ARG A 26 17.08 -3.46 9.68
N ASP A 27 17.52 -4.22 8.68
CA ASP A 27 18.88 -4.77 8.60
C ASP A 27 19.95 -3.68 8.54
N SER A 28 19.64 -2.55 7.88
CA SER A 28 20.53 -1.39 7.83
C SER A 28 20.53 -0.54 9.10
N GLY A 29 19.57 -0.76 10.01
CA GLY A 29 19.35 0.05 11.20
C GLY A 29 18.79 1.45 10.92
N ARG A 30 18.29 1.70 9.70
CA ARG A 30 17.82 3.02 9.24
C ARG A 30 16.30 3.13 9.20
N GLN A 31 15.59 2.18 9.78
CA GLN A 31 14.12 2.10 9.71
C GLN A 31 13.40 3.33 10.29
N GLN A 32 13.98 4.05 11.24
CA GLN A 32 13.42 5.30 11.79
C GLN A 32 14.07 6.57 11.22
N GLU A 33 15.09 6.43 10.36
CA GLU A 33 15.76 7.56 9.71
C GLU A 33 15.17 7.89 8.34
N ILE A 34 14.58 6.89 7.68
CA ILE A 34 14.06 6.99 6.33
C ILE A 34 12.55 6.78 6.40
N ALA A 35 11.79 7.81 6.04
CA ALA A 35 10.35 7.73 6.00
C ALA A 35 9.89 6.76 4.89
N LEU A 36 9.07 5.77 5.22
CA LEU A 36 8.52 4.81 4.25
C LEU A 36 7.03 5.05 4.05
N VAL A 37 6.66 5.35 2.81
CA VAL A 37 5.27 5.37 2.33
C VAL A 37 5.07 4.19 1.40
N CYS A 38 4.11 3.31 1.70
CA CYS A 38 3.87 2.10 0.90
C CYS A 38 2.38 1.90 0.57
N HIS A 39 2.10 1.00 -0.36
CA HIS A 39 0.73 0.51 -0.61
C HIS A 39 0.52 -0.85 0.04
N GLY A 40 -0.62 -1.01 0.72
CA GLY A 40 -1.05 -2.25 1.36
C GLY A 40 -2.24 -2.91 0.63
N PRO A 41 -2.76 -4.03 1.15
CA PRO A 41 -2.43 -4.63 2.45
C PRO A 41 -1.10 -5.40 2.46
N LEU A 42 -0.47 -5.46 3.63
CA LEU A 42 0.82 -6.11 3.89
C LEU A 42 0.72 -7.04 5.10
N SER A 43 1.46 -8.15 5.05
CA SER A 43 1.59 -9.05 6.22
C SER A 43 2.40 -8.36 7.32
N ASP A 44 2.00 -8.49 8.58
CA ASP A 44 2.68 -7.87 9.73
C ASP A 44 2.86 -6.34 9.64
N SER A 45 2.03 -5.66 8.84
CA SER A 45 2.10 -4.20 8.65
C SER A 45 1.91 -3.44 9.96
N GLU A 46 1.13 -4.00 10.89
CA GLU A 46 0.91 -3.43 12.22
C GLU A 46 2.20 -3.26 13.02
N LEU A 47 3.02 -4.30 13.09
CA LEU A 47 4.30 -4.23 13.79
C LEU A 47 5.25 -3.24 13.11
N ALA A 48 5.26 -3.20 11.78
CA ALA A 48 6.08 -2.26 11.00
C ALA A 48 5.62 -0.80 11.14
N LEU A 49 4.33 -0.56 11.32
CA LEU A 49 3.78 0.77 11.63
C LEU A 49 4.12 1.19 13.07
N ILE A 50 4.02 0.25 14.03
CA ILE A 50 4.32 0.49 15.45
C ILE A 50 5.81 0.76 15.67
N ASP A 51 6.70 -0.02 15.06
CA ASP A 51 8.16 0.14 15.21
C ASP A 51 8.73 1.32 14.40
N GLY A 52 7.90 1.92 13.54
CA GLY A 52 8.24 3.07 12.71
C GLY A 52 9.03 2.72 11.45
N THR A 53 9.08 1.44 11.05
CA THR A 53 9.65 1.04 9.76
C THR A 53 8.76 1.46 8.58
N ILE A 54 7.44 1.49 8.78
CA ILE A 54 6.46 2.10 7.87
C ILE A 54 5.86 3.31 8.58
N ASP A 55 5.84 4.47 7.92
CA ASP A 55 5.20 5.67 8.46
C ASP A 55 3.75 5.79 7.97
N ILE A 56 3.54 5.50 6.68
CA ILE A 56 2.23 5.66 6.03
C ILE A 56 1.99 4.49 5.10
N MET A 57 0.84 3.83 5.27
CA MET A 57 0.33 2.83 4.36
C MET A 57 -0.94 3.32 3.65
N LEU A 58 -0.89 3.35 2.32
CA LEU A 58 -2.04 3.55 1.44
C LEU A 58 -2.70 2.18 1.25
N ASN A 59 -3.65 1.86 2.11
CA ASN A 59 -4.24 0.54 2.20
C ASN A 59 -5.44 0.40 1.26
N HIS A 60 -5.35 -0.53 0.31
CA HIS A 60 -6.46 -0.82 -0.59
C HIS A 60 -7.46 -1.79 0.05
N ARG A 61 -8.75 -1.50 -0.10
CA ARG A 61 -9.85 -2.38 0.37
C ARG A 61 -10.09 -3.48 -0.66
N LEU A 62 -9.15 -4.43 -0.77
CA LEU A 62 -9.13 -5.43 -1.86
C LEU A 62 -10.41 -6.27 -1.95
N ASP A 63 -11.01 -6.64 -0.82
CA ASP A 63 -12.25 -7.43 -0.81
C ASP A 63 -13.43 -6.66 -1.41
N GLU A 64 -13.57 -5.39 -1.07
CA GLU A 64 -14.62 -4.52 -1.61
C GLU A 64 -14.35 -4.16 -3.06
N PHE A 65 -13.08 -3.89 -3.39
CA PHE A 65 -12.64 -3.68 -4.77
C PHE A 65 -13.00 -4.88 -5.64
N ALA A 66 -12.75 -6.11 -5.17
CA ALA A 66 -13.10 -7.34 -5.86
C ALA A 66 -14.63 -7.50 -6.01
N ALA A 67 -15.39 -7.25 -4.95
CA ALA A 67 -16.85 -7.32 -4.98
C ALA A 67 -17.47 -6.34 -5.99
N VAL A 68 -17.00 -5.08 -6.00
CA VAL A 68 -17.46 -4.05 -6.94
C VAL A 68 -17.06 -4.42 -8.37
N THR A 69 -15.84 -4.94 -8.57
CA THR A 69 -15.37 -5.39 -9.89
C THR A 69 -16.25 -6.50 -10.44
N LEU A 70 -16.55 -7.53 -9.64
CA LEU A 70 -17.43 -8.64 -10.05
C LEU A 70 -18.85 -8.15 -10.37
N ARG A 71 -19.39 -7.22 -9.58
CA ARG A 71 -20.70 -6.61 -9.84
C ARG A 71 -20.71 -5.83 -11.14
N ALA A 72 -19.69 -5.02 -11.40
CA ALA A 72 -19.55 -4.27 -12.65
C ALA A 72 -19.48 -5.21 -13.87
N MET A 73 -18.78 -6.34 -13.76
CA MET A 73 -18.73 -7.36 -14.82
C MET A 73 -20.10 -8.00 -15.06
N ALA A 74 -20.84 -8.36 -14.00
CA ALA A 74 -22.18 -8.93 -14.13
C ALA A 74 -23.18 -7.94 -14.76
N ASP A 75 -23.11 -6.67 -14.38
CA ASP A 75 -23.93 -5.60 -14.94
C ASP A 75 -23.59 -5.38 -16.42
N ALA A 76 -22.31 -5.39 -16.80
CA ALA A 76 -21.86 -5.24 -18.18
C ALA A 76 -22.33 -6.40 -19.07
N ALA A 77 -22.28 -7.63 -18.57
CA ALA A 77 -22.73 -8.81 -19.30
C ALA A 77 -24.24 -8.81 -19.59
N SER A 78 -25.02 -8.09 -18.78
CA SER A 78 -26.49 -8.07 -18.86
C SER A 78 -27.05 -6.90 -19.69
N ARG A 79 -26.21 -5.94 -20.11
CA ARG A 79 -26.63 -4.72 -20.83
C ARG A 79 -26.29 -4.79 -22.32
N PRO A 80 -27.11 -4.20 -23.21
CA PRO A 80 -26.70 -3.95 -24.59
C PRO A 80 -25.40 -3.13 -24.58
N HIS A 81 -24.40 -3.52 -25.37
CA HIS A 81 -23.11 -2.83 -25.45
C HIS A 81 -23.30 -1.32 -25.64
N SER A 82 -22.74 -0.49 -24.74
CA SER A 82 -22.02 0.76 -25.09
C SER A 82 -21.58 1.66 -23.91
N GLU A 83 -21.78 1.33 -22.63
CA GLU A 83 -21.39 2.23 -21.52
C GLU A 83 -20.12 1.79 -20.79
N VAL A 84 -19.19 2.73 -20.61
CA VAL A 84 -18.02 2.55 -19.74
C VAL A 84 -18.48 2.60 -18.28
N ILE A 85 -18.25 1.52 -17.54
CA ILE A 85 -18.50 1.48 -16.09
C ILE A 85 -17.27 2.04 -15.38
N SER A 86 -17.41 3.19 -14.73
CA SER A 86 -16.37 3.82 -13.91
C SER A 86 -16.86 3.96 -12.47
N LEU A 87 -16.23 3.22 -11.56
CA LEU A 87 -16.57 3.18 -10.14
C LEU A 87 -15.31 3.42 -9.30
N PRO A 88 -14.97 4.67 -8.95
CA PRO A 88 -13.82 4.98 -8.10
C PRO A 88 -13.94 4.25 -6.76
N GLN A 89 -12.87 3.56 -6.35
CA GLN A 89 -12.84 2.82 -5.09
C GLN A 89 -12.06 3.60 -4.03
N PRO A 90 -12.54 3.64 -2.79
CA PRO A 90 -11.82 4.28 -1.70
C PRO A 90 -10.59 3.45 -1.29
N PHE A 91 -9.63 4.11 -0.66
CA PHE A 91 -8.51 3.50 0.05
C PHE A 91 -8.36 4.21 1.40
N ASP A 92 -7.70 3.54 2.34
CA ASP A 92 -7.47 4.07 3.67
C ASP A 92 -6.02 4.56 3.79
N ILE A 93 -5.81 5.61 4.57
CA ILE A 93 -4.47 6.05 4.96
C ILE A 93 -4.27 5.58 6.39
N ILE A 94 -3.36 4.62 6.57
CA ILE A 94 -3.06 4.03 7.87
C ILE A 94 -1.70 4.55 8.33
N THR A 95 -1.67 5.08 9.54
CA THR A 95 -0.48 5.50 10.27
C THR A 95 -0.57 4.94 11.68
N LYS A 96 0.53 4.97 12.44
CA LYS A 96 0.54 4.51 13.84
C LYS A 96 -0.53 5.18 14.73
N GLU A 97 -1.02 6.36 14.36
CA GLU A 97 -2.00 7.14 15.12
C GLU A 97 -3.45 6.69 14.91
N ASN A 98 -3.77 6.00 13.81
CA ASN A 98 -5.15 5.66 13.43
C ASN A 98 -5.38 4.18 13.10
N MET A 99 -4.40 3.33 13.41
CA MET A 99 -4.49 1.88 13.36
C MET A 99 -5.66 1.33 14.19
#